data_AF-A0A7V8E1K0-F1
#
_entry.id   AF-A0A7V8E1K0-F1
#
_cell.length_a   1.000
_cell.length_b   1.000
_cell.length_c   1.000
_cell.angle_alpha   90.00
_cell.angle_beta   90.00
_cell.angle_gamma   90.00
#
_symmetry.space_group_name_H-M   'P 1'
#
loop_
_entity.id
_entity.type
_entity.pdbx_description
1 polymer ?
#
loop_
_entity_poly.entity_id
_entity_poly.type
_entity_poly.pdbx_seq_one_letter_code
_entity_poly.pdbx_strand_id
1 'polypeptide(L)'
;MREIPDNLPGADLVKKGIQDLQEGRLTVESLLVSVGARRIRESGVEVPPGLATPEERLYELVAGSHGDDAHSQYNALIRRLISFEQALECASR
;
A
#
# COMPACT_ATOMS: atom_id res chain seq x y z
N MET A 1 15.03 4.21 -11.19
CA MET A 1 14.15 3.83 -10.06
C MET A 1 14.28 4.91 -8.99
N ARG A 2 13.17 5.46 -8.52
CA ARG A 2 13.14 6.43 -7.42
C ARG A 2 13.08 5.69 -6.09
N GLU A 3 13.88 6.13 -5.11
CA GLU A 3 13.79 5.62 -3.74
C GLU A 3 12.65 6.28 -2.97
N ILE A 4 12.04 5.54 -2.04
CA ILE A 4 10.99 6.05 -1.14
C ILE A 4 11.67 6.69 0.09
N PRO A 5 11.49 8.01 0.34
CA PRO A 5 11.99 8.65 1.56
C PRO A 5 11.30 8.09 2.81
N ASP A 6 12.06 7.85 3.88
CA ASP A 6 11.54 7.29 5.14
C ASP A 6 10.59 8.23 5.89
N ASN A 7 10.66 9.53 5.62
CA ASN A 7 9.86 10.54 6.29
C ASN A 7 8.47 10.76 5.65
N LEU A 8 8.12 10.04 4.57
CA LEU A 8 6.79 10.15 3.99
C LEU A 8 5.76 9.41 4.87
N PRO A 9 4.55 9.96 5.06
CA PRO A 9 3.49 9.27 5.78
C PRO A 9 3.18 7.94 5.09
N GLY A 10 3.25 6.82 5.81
CA GLY A 10 2.98 5.50 5.24
C GLY A 10 4.13 4.89 4.43
N ALA A 11 5.32 5.50 4.40
CA ALA A 11 6.50 4.93 3.75
C ALA A 11 6.86 3.54 4.29
N ASP A 12 6.70 3.33 5.60
CA ASP A 12 6.91 2.06 6.29
C ASP A 12 6.03 0.95 5.70
N LEU A 13 4.73 1.22 5.55
CA LEU A 13 3.77 0.25 5.00
C LEU A 13 4.08 -0.05 3.53
N VAL A 14 4.42 0.97 2.74
CA VAL A 14 4.70 0.79 1.31
C VAL A 14 5.99 0.02 1.08
N LYS A 15 7.07 0.35 1.82
CA LYS A 15 8.33 -0.40 1.73
C LYS A 15 8.13 -1.86 2.11
N LYS A 16 7.42 -2.10 3.22
CA LYS A 16 7.09 -3.46 3.66
C LYS A 16 6.25 -4.21 2.63
N GLY A 17 5.24 -3.57 2.05
CA GLY A 17 4.38 -4.17 1.03
C GLY A 17 5.12 -4.50 -0.26
N ILE A 18 6.03 -3.64 -0.72
CA ILE A 18 6.90 -3.92 -1.88
C ILE A 18 7.78 -5.13 -1.60
N GLN A 19 8.41 -5.19 -0.42
CA GLN A 19 9.21 -6.33 -0.01
C GLN A 19 8.37 -7.62 0.02
N ASP A 20 7.17 -7.56 0.61
CA ASP A 20 6.27 -8.71 0.67
C ASP A 20 5.83 -9.17 -0.73
N LEU A 21 5.57 -8.26 -1.67
CA LEU A 21 5.30 -8.60 -3.07
C LEU A 21 6.50 -9.27 -3.76
N GLN A 22 7.73 -8.79 -3.53
CA GLN A 22 8.95 -9.40 -4.07
C GLN A 22 9.16 -10.82 -3.56
N GLU A 23 8.77 -11.07 -2.30
CA GLU A 23 8.85 -12.38 -1.66
C GLU A 23 7.60 -13.27 -1.93
N GLY A 24 6.64 -12.79 -2.73
CA GLY A 24 5.41 -13.53 -3.06
C GLY A 24 4.45 -13.71 -1.88
N ARG A 25 4.56 -12.85 -0.85
CA ARG A 25 3.71 -12.89 0.35
C ARG A 25 2.44 -12.08 0.16
N LEU A 26 1.31 -12.69 0.50
CA LEU A 26 0.01 -12.03 0.63
C LEU A 26 -0.17 -11.51 2.07
N THR A 27 0.12 -10.23 2.26
CA THR A 27 0.01 -9.52 3.54
C THR A 27 -0.91 -8.31 3.37
N VAL A 28 -1.30 -7.69 4.49
CA VAL A 28 -2.07 -6.44 4.48
C VAL A 28 -1.31 -5.36 3.71
N GLU A 29 0.00 -5.25 3.93
CA GLU A 29 0.87 -4.29 3.28
C GLU A 29 1.04 -4.56 1.78
N SER A 30 1.21 -5.82 1.37
CA SER A 30 1.37 -6.17 -0.06
C SER A 30 0.10 -5.95 -0.86
N LEU A 31 -1.06 -6.21 -0.25
CA LEU A 31 -2.36 -5.88 -0.82
C LEU A 31 -2.58 -4.38 -0.88
N LEU A 32 -2.28 -3.64 0.20
CA LEU A 32 -2.38 -2.18 0.21
C LEU A 32 -1.50 -1.52 -0.87
N VAL A 33 -0.26 -1.97 -1.03
CA VAL A 33 0.62 -1.52 -2.12
C VAL A 33 0.04 -1.89 -3.48
N SER A 34 -0.57 -3.06 -3.62
CA SER A 34 -1.23 -3.47 -4.86
C SER A 34 -2.41 -2.57 -5.24
N VAL A 35 -3.17 -2.07 -4.26
CA VAL A 35 -4.24 -1.07 -4.48
C VAL A 35 -3.67 0.21 -5.10
N GLY A 36 -2.58 0.73 -4.54
CA GLY A 36 -1.93 1.97 -5.01
C GLY A 36 -0.89 1.80 -6.12
N ALA A 37 -0.65 0.57 -6.59
CA ALA A 37 0.53 0.23 -7.39
C ALA A 37 0.69 1.09 -8.65
N ARG A 38 -0.43 1.43 -9.30
CA ARG A 38 -0.41 2.29 -10.49
C ARG A 38 0.17 3.68 -10.19
N ARG A 39 -0.37 4.38 -9.19
CA ARG A 39 0.04 5.76 -8.83
C ARG A 39 1.47 5.82 -8.32
N ILE A 40 1.87 4.81 -7.53
CA ILE A 40 3.24 4.70 -7.01
C ILE A 40 4.24 4.53 -8.17
N ARG A 41 3.92 3.69 -9.16
CA ARG A 41 4.75 3.52 -10.36
C ARG A 41 4.80 4.77 -11.23
N GLU A 42 3.68 5.46 -11.39
CA GLU A 42 3.63 6.75 -12.11
C GLU A 42 4.55 7.80 -11.48
N SER A 43 4.86 7.67 -10.17
CA SER A 43 5.84 8.51 -9.45
C SER A 43 7.30 8.03 -9.56
N GLY A 44 7.58 7.00 -10.38
CA GLY A 44 8.94 6.51 -10.68
C GLY A 44 9.50 5.47 -9.70
N VAL A 45 8.69 4.99 -8.75
CA VAL A 45 9.05 3.91 -7.81
C VAL A 45 8.81 2.55 -8.46
N GLU A 46 9.74 1.61 -8.26
CA GLU A 46 9.56 0.24 -8.74
C GLU A 46 8.65 -0.54 -7.80
N VAL A 47 7.53 -1.03 -8.34
CA VAL A 47 6.55 -1.85 -7.59
C VAL A 47 6.27 -3.11 -8.41
N PRO A 48 6.45 -4.32 -7.85
CA PRO A 48 6.10 -5.57 -8.52
C PRO A 48 4.65 -5.57 -9.01
N PRO A 49 4.28 -6.36 -10.03
CA PRO A 49 2.91 -6.48 -10.53
C PRO A 49 1.89 -6.60 -9.39
N GLY A 50 0.79 -5.83 -9.50
CA GLY A 50 -0.23 -5.84 -8.46
C GLY A 50 -0.95 -7.18 -8.41
N LEU A 51 -1.45 -7.54 -7.24
CA LEU A 51 -2.26 -8.74 -7.04
C LEU A 51 -3.66 -8.58 -7.66
N ALA A 52 -4.32 -9.69 -7.98
CA ALA A 52 -5.70 -9.66 -8.45
C ALA A 52 -6.66 -9.25 -7.32
N THR A 53 -7.66 -8.42 -7.66
CA THR A 53 -8.69 -7.89 -6.73
C THR A 53 -8.13 -7.45 -5.36
N PRO A 54 -7.09 -6.59 -5.33
CA PRO A 54 -6.35 -6.33 -4.10
C PRO A 54 -7.18 -5.65 -3.03
N GLU A 55 -8.17 -4.81 -3.40
CA GLU A 55 -9.08 -4.14 -2.47
C GLU A 55 -10.00 -5.14 -1.74
N GLU A 56 -10.62 -6.07 -2.48
CA GLU A 56 -11.49 -7.11 -1.93
C GLU A 56 -10.72 -8.00 -0.96
N ARG A 57 -9.54 -8.47 -1.38
CA ARG A 57 -8.66 -9.33 -0.58
C ARG A 57 -8.12 -8.61 0.66
N LEU A 58 -7.83 -7.31 0.54
CA LEU A 58 -7.43 -6.49 1.69
C LEU A 58 -8.55 -6.41 2.71
N TYR A 59 -9.77 -6.14 2.25
CA TYR A 59 -10.94 -6.08 3.13
C TYR A 59 -11.18 -7.42 3.84
N GLU A 60 -11.11 -8.53 3.12
CA GLU A 60 -11.26 -9.87 3.71
C GLU A 60 -10.23 -10.15 4.83
N LEU A 61 -8.95 -9.83 4.62
CA LEU A 61 -7.92 -10.02 5.64
C LEU A 61 -8.14 -9.14 6.87
N VAL A 62 -8.49 -7.88 6.65
CA VAL A 62 -8.77 -6.93 7.74
C VAL A 62 -10.01 -7.39 8.51
N ALA A 63 -11.07 -7.81 7.81
CA ALA A 63 -12.29 -8.35 8.39
C ALA A 63 -12.06 -9.60 9.22
N GLY A 64 -11.27 -10.54 8.72
CA GLY A 64 -10.91 -11.75 9.46
C GLY A 64 -10.14 -11.48 10.75
N SER A 65 -9.42 -10.37 10.83
CA SER A 65 -8.57 -10.03 11.98
C SER A 65 -9.24 -9.08 12.99
N HIS A 66 -10.14 -8.20 12.55
CA HIS A 66 -10.68 -7.10 13.36
C HIS A 66 -12.21 -7.11 13.52
N GLY A 67 -12.93 -8.04 12.88
CA GLY A 67 -14.38 -8.19 13.06
C GLY A 67 -15.15 -6.89 12.83
N ASP A 68 -15.87 -6.42 13.85
CA ASP A 68 -16.69 -5.21 13.79
C ASP A 68 -15.88 -3.92 13.51
N ASP A 69 -14.59 -3.89 13.84
CA ASP A 69 -13.69 -2.75 13.59
C ASP A 69 -13.07 -2.77 12.19
N ALA A 70 -13.36 -3.77 11.38
CA ALA A 70 -12.71 -3.98 10.09
C ALA A 70 -12.84 -2.81 9.14
N HIS A 71 -14.03 -2.21 9.07
CA HIS A 71 -14.27 -1.06 8.19
C HIS A 71 -13.42 0.15 8.60
N SER A 72 -13.31 0.41 9.91
CA SER A 72 -12.50 1.50 10.45
C SER A 72 -11.01 1.29 10.16
N GLN A 73 -10.52 0.07 10.34
CA GLN A 73 -9.13 -0.30 10.07
C GLN A 73 -8.78 -0.25 8.58
N TYR A 74 -9.66 -0.81 7.74
CA TYR A 74 -9.53 -0.72 6.29
C TYR A 74 -9.44 0.75 5.83
N ASN A 75 -10.37 1.59 6.29
CA ASN A 75 -10.38 3.01 5.93
C ASN A 75 -9.13 3.74 6.43
N ALA A 76 -8.58 3.36 7.60
CA ALA A 76 -7.34 3.93 8.11
C ALA A 76 -6.15 3.60 7.19
N LEU A 77 -6.05 2.36 6.71
CA LEU A 77 -5.02 1.93 5.75
C LEU A 77 -5.13 2.68 4.42
N ILE A 78 -6.34 2.77 3.86
CA ILE A 78 -6.59 3.49 2.60
C ILE A 78 -6.23 4.98 2.73
N ARG A 79 -6.63 5.65 3.81
CA ARG A 79 -6.24 7.07 4.04
C ARG A 79 -4.73 7.25 4.13
N ARG A 80 -4.03 6.31 4.78
CA ARG A 80 -2.57 6.36 4.91
C ARG A 80 -1.87 6.13 3.56
N LEU A 81 -2.39 5.23 2.72
CA LEU A 81 -1.92 5.05 1.35
C LEU A 81 -2.11 6.31 0.51
N ILE A 82 -3.30 6.93 0.55
CA ILE A 82 -3.57 8.17 -0.20
C ILE A 82 -2.62 9.29 0.28
N SER A 83 -2.41 9.43 1.59
CA SER A 83 -1.47 10.41 2.14
C SER A 83 -0.04 10.16 1.66
N PHE A 84 0.38 8.90 1.55
CA PHE A 84 1.67 8.52 0.99
C PHE A 84 1.79 8.95 -0.47
N GLU A 85 0.81 8.59 -1.32
CA GLU A 85 0.79 8.91 -2.74
C GLU A 85 0.90 10.42 -2.98
N GLN A 86 0.13 11.21 -2.24
CA GLN A 86 0.19 12.68 -2.31
C GLN A 86 1.56 13.22 -1.91
N ALA A 87 2.14 12.71 -0.82
CA ALA A 87 3.46 13.15 -0.37
C ALA A 87 4.57 12.75 -1.36
N LEU A 88 4.46 11.57 -1.96
CA LEU A 88 5.37 11.08 -2.99
C LEU A 88 5.29 11.91 -4.28
N GLU A 89 4.08 12.28 -4.71
CA GLU A 89 3.88 13.17 -5.86
C GLU A 89 4.49 14.55 -5.59
N CYS A 90 4.22 15.14 -4.41
CA CYS A 90 4.80 16.43 -4.02
C CYS A 90 6.33 16.40 -3.97
N ALA A 91 6.94 15.30 -3.50
CA ALA A 91 8.39 15.14 -3.51
C ALA A 91 8.96 14.87 -4.91
N SER A 92 8.12 14.63 -5.91
CA SER A 92 8.50 14.37 -7.31
C SER A 92 8.37 15.59 -8.22
N ARG A 93 7.80 16.69 -7.71
CA ARG A 93 7.79 18.01 -8.35
C ARG A 93 9.03 18.82 -7.97
#